data_AF-A0A1F8GQE1-F1
#
_entry.id   AF-A0A1F8GQE1-F1
#
_cell.length_a   1.000
_cell.length_b   1.000
_cell.length_c   1.000
_cell.angle_alpha   90.00
_cell.angle_beta   90.00
_cell.angle_gamma   90.00
#
_symmetry.space_group_name_H-M   'P 1'
#
loop_
_entity.id
_entity.type
_entity.pdbx_description
1 polymer ?
#
loop_
_entity_poly.entity_id
_entity_poly.type
_entity_poly.pdbx_seq_one_letter_code
_entity_poly.pdbx_strand_id
1 'polypeptide(L)'
;MATRETFPTFGDKKRKALDAYKKFVSQGVTTPDALDLNDPDVIEATRLFNEWDLEQTERQDPRRHNFEKTKFYVDAGFTDPHYLAEVLQWLSLDSDDLGKDDNDPALVQLRQDYADEIRKIRKKLSQEDN
;
A
#
# COMPACT_ATOMS: atom_id res chain seq x y z
N MET A 1 -28.90 -11.17 -25.61
CA MET A 1 -27.90 -10.23 -25.07
C MET A 1 -27.32 -10.87 -23.82
N ALA A 2 -26.14 -11.47 -23.91
CA ALA A 2 -25.49 -12.08 -22.75
C ALA A 2 -24.66 -11.01 -22.03
N THR A 3 -25.02 -10.71 -20.79
CA THR A 3 -24.24 -9.90 -19.87
C THR A 3 -22.87 -10.54 -19.69
N ARG A 4 -21.81 -9.88 -20.15
CA ARG A 4 -20.44 -10.21 -19.76
C ARG A 4 -20.33 -9.91 -18.27
N GLU A 5 -20.44 -10.93 -17.44
CA GLU A 5 -20.02 -10.85 -16.04
C GLU A 5 -18.53 -10.52 -16.03
N THR A 6 -18.20 -9.25 -15.82
CA THR A 6 -16.84 -8.83 -15.57
C THR A 6 -16.43 -9.39 -14.23
N PHE A 7 -15.76 -10.53 -14.23
CA PHE A 7 -15.01 -11.00 -13.07
C PHE A 7 -14.13 -9.84 -12.60
N PRO A 8 -14.19 -9.43 -11.31
CA PRO A 8 -13.28 -8.43 -10.81
C PRO A 8 -11.87 -8.97 -11.02
N THR A 9 -11.12 -8.28 -11.85
CA THR A 9 -9.69 -8.53 -12.05
C THR A 9 -8.99 -8.25 -10.73
N PHE A 10 -7.83 -8.87 -10.51
CA PHE A 10 -6.97 -8.64 -9.35
C PHE A 10 -6.79 -7.16 -8.98
N GLY A 11 -6.66 -6.29 -9.98
CA GLY A 11 -6.57 -4.84 -9.79
C GLY A 11 -7.82 -4.22 -9.15
N ASP A 12 -8.98 -4.86 -9.31
CA ASP A 12 -10.26 -4.37 -8.81
C ASP A 12 -10.40 -4.51 -7.30
N LYS A 13 -9.84 -5.56 -6.67
CA LYS A 13 -9.89 -5.67 -5.20
C LYS A 13 -8.96 -4.69 -4.51
N LYS A 14 -7.70 -4.58 -4.97
CA LYS A 14 -6.77 -3.55 -4.49
C LYS A 14 -7.38 -2.16 -4.63
N ARG A 15 -7.94 -1.86 -5.81
CA ARG A 15 -8.59 -0.58 -6.09
C ARG A 15 -9.79 -0.33 -5.18
N LYS A 16 -10.68 -1.31 -4.98
CA LYS A 16 -11.82 -1.18 -4.06
C LYS A 16 -11.38 -0.88 -2.63
N ALA A 17 -10.36 -1.58 -2.14
CA ALA A 17 -9.81 -1.33 -0.81
C ALA A 17 -9.20 0.08 -0.72
N LEU A 18 -8.36 0.47 -1.69
CA LEU A 18 -7.79 1.83 -1.74
C LEU A 18 -8.86 2.91 -1.79
N ASP A 19 -9.88 2.74 -2.63
CA ASP A 19 -10.96 3.73 -2.78
C ASP A 19 -11.84 3.79 -1.54
N ALA A 20 -11.99 2.70 -0.77
CA ALA A 20 -12.64 2.73 0.53
C ALA A 20 -11.85 3.60 1.52
N TYR A 21 -10.52 3.44 1.59
CA TYR A 21 -9.69 4.25 2.49
C TYR A 21 -9.53 5.71 2.07
N LYS A 22 -9.51 6.02 0.77
CA LYS A 22 -9.48 7.40 0.25
C LYS A 22 -10.64 8.26 0.72
N LYS A 23 -11.78 7.65 1.08
CA LYS A 23 -12.93 8.38 1.63
C LYS A 23 -12.57 9.06 2.96
N PHE A 24 -11.86 8.36 3.84
CA PHE A 24 -11.43 8.92 5.12
C PHE A 24 -10.38 10.02 4.94
N VAL A 25 -9.45 9.82 4.00
CA VAL A 25 -8.50 10.88 3.62
C VAL A 25 -9.24 12.13 3.13
N SER A 26 -10.28 11.96 2.31
CA SER A 26 -11.11 13.07 1.83
C SER A 26 -11.94 13.74 2.95
N GLN A 27 -12.16 13.04 4.07
CA GLN A 27 -12.79 13.56 5.28
C GLN A 27 -11.79 14.22 6.23
N GLY A 28 -10.50 14.24 5.90
CA GLY A 28 -9.44 14.88 6.68
C GLY A 28 -8.64 13.96 7.58
N VAL A 29 -8.84 12.64 7.50
CA VAL A 29 -8.04 11.66 8.26
C VAL A 29 -6.67 11.51 7.58
N THR A 30 -5.60 11.88 8.29
CA THR A 30 -4.24 11.90 7.74
C THR A 30 -3.41 10.67 8.10
N THR A 31 -3.77 9.94 9.15
CA THR A 31 -3.12 8.68 9.60
C THR A 31 -4.14 7.53 9.71
N PRO A 32 -3.78 6.29 9.36
CA PRO A 32 -4.66 5.13 9.56
C PRO A 32 -5.01 4.87 11.03
N ASP A 33 -4.17 5.29 11.98
CA ASP A 33 -4.42 5.09 13.43
C ASP A 33 -5.56 5.94 13.97
N ALA A 34 -5.97 6.98 13.23
CA ALA A 34 -7.08 7.84 13.58
C ALA A 34 -8.45 7.29 13.12
N LEU A 35 -8.48 6.12 12.45
CA LEU A 35 -9.72 5.49 12.03
C LEU A 35 -10.47 4.89 13.22
N ASP A 36 -11.77 5.17 13.33
CA ASP A 36 -12.62 4.53 14.34
C ASP A 36 -12.90 3.09 13.93
N LEU A 37 -12.36 2.14 14.69
CA LEU A 37 -12.53 0.70 14.44
C LEU A 37 -13.97 0.21 14.62
N ASN A 38 -14.86 1.03 15.19
CA ASN A 38 -16.29 0.74 15.31
C ASN A 38 -17.12 1.35 14.18
N ASP A 39 -16.53 2.20 13.34
CA ASP A 39 -17.21 2.76 12.19
C ASP A 39 -17.48 1.65 11.16
N PRO A 40 -18.74 1.44 10.73
CA PRO A 40 -19.08 0.42 9.74
C PRO A 40 -18.32 0.59 8.42
N ASP A 41 -18.00 1.82 8.00
CA ASP A 41 -17.22 2.07 6.79
C ASP A 41 -15.75 1.64 6.98
N VAL A 42 -15.17 1.83 8.18
CA VAL A 42 -13.80 1.39 8.49
C VAL A 42 -13.73 -0.13 8.54
N ILE A 43 -14.75 -0.78 9.11
CA ILE A 43 -14.89 -2.24 9.13
C ILE A 43 -14.95 -2.78 7.70
N GLU A 44 -15.74 -2.16 6.83
CA GLU A 44 -15.84 -2.59 5.42
C GLU A 44 -14.54 -2.34 4.65
N ALA A 45 -13.88 -1.20 4.84
CA ALA A 45 -12.58 -0.93 4.23
C ALA A 45 -11.52 -1.96 4.67
N THR A 46 -11.51 -2.32 5.95
CA THR A 46 -10.63 -3.34 6.52
C THR A 46 -10.93 -4.72 5.98
N ARG A 47 -12.21 -5.06 5.79
CA ARG A 47 -12.63 -6.31 5.16
C ARG A 47 -12.10 -6.42 3.73
N LEU A 48 -12.25 -5.35 2.93
CA LEU A 48 -11.76 -5.29 1.55
C LEU A 48 -10.23 -5.38 1.48
N PHE A 49 -9.52 -4.76 2.42
CA PHE A 49 -8.06 -4.88 2.54
C PHE A 49 -7.65 -6.33 2.84
N ASN A 50 -8.27 -6.96 3.82
CA ASN A 50 -7.97 -8.34 4.20
C ASN A 50 -8.25 -9.32 3.04
N GLU A 51 -9.32 -9.12 2.28
CA GLU A 51 -9.59 -9.93 1.08
C GLU A 51 -8.52 -9.79 0.01
N TRP A 52 -7.96 -8.59 -0.15
CA TRP A 52 -6.86 -8.33 -1.06
C TRP A 52 -5.54 -8.93 -0.56
N ASP A 53 -5.20 -8.74 0.72
CA ASP A 53 -4.01 -9.25 1.40
C ASP A 53 -3.94 -10.79 1.36
N LEU A 54 -5.09 -11.44 1.59
CA LEU A 54 -5.21 -12.90 1.50
C LEU A 54 -4.94 -13.39 0.06
N GLU A 55 -5.52 -12.72 -0.94
CA GLU A 55 -5.30 -13.10 -2.34
C GLU A 55 -3.85 -12.85 -2.80
N GLN A 56 -3.16 -11.83 -2.28
CA GLN A 56 -1.73 -11.63 -2.56
C GLN A 56 -0.88 -12.74 -1.96
N THR A 57 -1.18 -13.15 -0.72
CA THR A 57 -0.42 -14.15 0.03
C THR A 57 -0.38 -15.48 -0.73
N GLU A 58 -1.44 -15.83 -1.44
CA GLU A 58 -1.51 -17.09 -2.21
C GLU A 58 -0.84 -17.02 -3.59
N ARG A 59 -0.54 -15.83 -4.12
CA ARG A 59 -0.24 -15.65 -5.55
C ARG A 59 1.01 -14.86 -5.88
N GLN A 60 1.52 -14.03 -4.98
CA GLN A 60 2.68 -13.18 -5.25
C GLN A 60 3.94 -13.67 -4.53
N ASP A 61 5.09 -13.26 -5.05
CA ASP A 61 6.36 -13.30 -4.31
C ASP A 61 6.15 -12.58 -2.96
N PRO A 62 6.43 -13.24 -1.81
CA PRO A 62 6.25 -12.65 -0.49
C PRO A 62 6.92 -11.28 -0.34
N ARG A 63 8.06 -11.05 -1.00
CA ARG A 63 8.78 -9.77 -0.96
C ARG A 63 8.00 -8.68 -1.68
N ARG A 64 7.40 -9.01 -2.84
CA ARG A 64 6.56 -8.08 -3.58
C ARG A 64 5.27 -7.78 -2.83
N HIS A 65 4.67 -8.80 -2.23
CA HIS A 65 3.48 -8.62 -1.41
C HIS A 65 3.76 -7.68 -0.23
N ASN A 66 4.86 -7.91 0.51
CA ASN A 66 5.23 -7.06 1.63
C ASN A 66 5.42 -5.60 1.20
N PHE A 67 6.12 -5.35 0.09
CA PHE A 67 6.28 -4.01 -0.48
C PHE A 67 4.92 -3.33 -0.76
N GLU A 68 4.01 -4.03 -1.44
CA GLU A 68 2.69 -3.49 -1.80
C GLU A 68 1.81 -3.24 -0.57
N LYS A 69 1.97 -4.05 0.49
CA LYS A 69 1.28 -3.89 1.77
C LYS A 69 1.79 -2.69 2.54
N THR A 70 3.11 -2.54 2.67
CA THR A 70 3.76 -1.46 3.42
C THR A 70 3.40 -0.08 2.86
N LYS A 71 3.29 0.07 1.54
CA LYS A 71 2.90 1.35 0.92
C LYS A 71 1.39 1.55 0.76
N PHE A 72 0.56 0.57 1.16
CA PHE A 72 -0.86 0.55 0.80
C PHE A 72 -1.61 1.82 1.26
N TYR A 73 -1.43 2.21 2.52
CA TYR A 73 -2.09 3.41 3.06
C TYR A 73 -1.47 4.70 2.51
N VAL A 74 -0.17 4.72 2.21
CA VAL A 74 0.44 5.85 1.50
C VAL A 74 -0.20 6.03 0.11
N ASP A 75 -0.46 4.93 -0.60
CA ASP A 75 -1.17 4.93 -1.89
C ASP A 75 -2.66 5.30 -1.75
N ALA A 76 -3.28 5.01 -0.59
CA ALA A 76 -4.63 5.49 -0.26
C ALA A 76 -4.66 7.00 0.04
N GLY A 77 -3.50 7.64 0.20
CA GLY A 77 -3.38 9.08 0.36
C GLY A 77 -3.21 9.56 1.79
N PHE A 78 -2.94 8.67 2.74
CA PHE A 78 -2.55 9.08 4.10
C PHE A 78 -1.21 9.84 4.04
N THR A 79 -1.16 11.00 4.69
CA THR A 79 -0.02 11.94 4.60
C THR A 79 0.56 12.33 5.95
N ASP A 80 0.09 11.75 7.06
CA ASP A 80 0.65 12.09 8.37
C ASP A 80 2.17 11.90 8.42
N PRO A 81 2.96 12.93 8.81
CA PRO A 81 4.41 12.85 8.75
C PRO A 81 5.01 11.79 9.67
N HIS A 82 4.41 11.50 10.83
CA HIS A 82 4.88 10.43 11.71
C HIS A 82 4.66 9.07 11.04
N TYR A 83 3.48 8.84 10.49
CA TYR A 83 3.17 7.62 9.74
C TYR A 83 4.08 7.47 8.51
N LEU A 84 4.29 8.53 7.73
CA LEU A 84 5.19 8.49 6.57
C LEU A 84 6.64 8.19 6.97
N ALA A 85 7.11 8.69 8.11
CA ALA A 85 8.45 8.37 8.63
C ALA A 85 8.57 6.89 9.04
N GLU A 86 7.53 6.31 9.65
CA GLU A 86 7.49 4.88 9.98
C GLU A 86 7.50 4.02 8.72
N VAL A 87 6.66 4.34 7.73
CA VAL A 87 6.64 3.62 6.45
C VAL A 87 7.99 3.71 5.75
N LEU A 88 8.64 4.88 5.80
CA LEU A 88 9.99 5.05 5.25
C LEU A 88 11.01 4.15 5.95
N GLN A 89 10.92 4.00 7.27
CA GLN A 89 11.78 3.10 8.03
C GLN A 89 11.54 1.65 7.64
N TRP A 90 10.28 1.19 7.57
CA TRP A 90 9.93 -0.17 7.17
C TRP A 90 10.40 -0.49 5.75
N LEU A 91 10.14 0.39 4.78
CA LEU A 91 10.62 0.19 3.41
C LEU A 91 12.14 0.13 3.31
N SER A 92 12.86 0.92 4.11
CA SER A 92 14.32 0.91 4.12
C SER A 92 14.86 -0.42 4.66
N LEU A 93 14.34 -0.89 5.80
CA LEU A 93 14.69 -2.18 6.39
C LEU A 93 14.41 -3.34 5.43
N ASP A 94 13.20 -3.38 4.88
CA ASP A 94 12.81 -4.40 3.90
C ASP A 94 13.72 -4.39 2.68
N SER A 95 14.09 -3.20 2.18
CA SER A 95 14.95 -3.06 1.00
C SER A 95 16.38 -3.52 1.23
N ASP A 96 16.90 -3.37 2.46
CA ASP A 96 18.24 -3.84 2.83
C ASP A 96 18.28 -5.38 2.96
N ASP A 97 17.16 -5.99 3.35
CA ASP A 97 16.98 -7.44 3.40
C ASP A 97 16.72 -8.07 2.01
N LEU A 98 16.42 -7.27 0.98
CA LEU A 98 16.39 -7.75 -0.39
C LEU A 98 17.81 -8.14 -0.81
N GLY A 99 18.03 -9.45 -0.98
CA GLY A 99 19.29 -10.00 -1.46
C GLY A 99 19.83 -9.31 -2.74
N LYS A 100 21.11 -9.53 -3.02
CA LYS A 100 21.84 -8.81 -4.09
C LYS A 100 22.04 -9.63 -5.35
N ASP A 101 21.11 -10.54 -5.67
CA ASP A 101 21.21 -11.32 -6.91
C ASP A 101 20.78 -10.45 -8.10
N ASP A 102 21.78 -10.02 -8.87
CA ASP A 102 21.58 -9.18 -10.05
C ASP A 102 21.15 -9.98 -11.29
N ASN A 103 21.11 -11.32 -11.21
CA ASN A 103 20.61 -12.18 -12.28
C ASN A 103 19.12 -12.50 -12.15
N ASP A 104 18.48 -12.11 -11.04
CA ASP A 104 17.03 -12.19 -10.86
C ASP A 104 16.39 -10.85 -11.30
N PRO A 105 15.80 -10.78 -12.52
CA PRO A 105 15.20 -9.54 -13.01
C PRO A 105 14.01 -9.07 -12.16
N ALA A 106 13.27 -9.99 -11.51
CA ALA A 106 12.17 -9.61 -10.63
C ALA A 106 12.69 -8.95 -9.36
N LEU A 107 13.81 -9.44 -8.80
CA LEU A 107 14.47 -8.85 -7.65
C LEU A 107 15.12 -7.50 -7.98
N VAL A 108 15.75 -7.37 -9.16
CA VAL A 108 16.29 -6.09 -9.64
C VAL A 108 15.18 -5.05 -9.76
N GLN A 109 14.05 -5.40 -10.39
CA GLN A 109 12.90 -4.51 -10.50
C GLN A 109 12.33 -4.15 -9.12
N LEU A 110 12.21 -5.12 -8.21
CA LEU A 110 11.71 -4.86 -6.86
C LEU A 110 12.60 -3.86 -6.11
N ARG A 111 13.93 -4.02 -6.18
CA ARG A 111 14.87 -3.06 -5.56
C ARG A 111 14.70 -1.64 -6.11
N GLN A 112 14.46 -1.49 -7.42
CA GLN A 112 14.16 -0.19 -8.03
C GLN A 112 12.84 0.39 -7.51
N ASP A 113 11.80 -0.44 -7.42
CA ASP A 113 10.48 -0.01 -6.93
C ASP A 113 10.54 0.47 -5.47
N TYR A 114 11.31 -0.21 -4.61
CA TYR A 114 11.59 0.26 -3.24
C TYR A 114 12.30 1.62 -3.25
N ALA A 115 13.36 1.77 -4.03
CA ALA A 115 14.13 3.01 -4.09
C ALA A 115 13.28 4.21 -4.55
N ASP A 116 12.39 4.01 -5.52
CA ASP A 116 11.50 5.05 -6.01
C ASP A 116 10.41 5.42 -4.99
N GLU A 117 9.82 4.44 -4.30
CA GLU A 117 8.82 4.69 -3.27
C GLU A 117 9.42 5.41 -2.05
N ILE A 118 10.61 4.98 -1.59
CA ILE A 118 11.40 5.66 -0.55
C ILE A 118 11.66 7.13 -0.95
N ARG A 119 12.04 7.39 -2.21
CA ARG A 119 12.27 8.75 -2.70
C ARG A 119 10.98 9.58 -2.70
N LYS A 120 9.85 8.99 -3.11
CA LYS A 120 8.53 9.62 -3.11
C LYS A 120 8.10 10.02 -1.70
N ILE A 121 8.24 9.13 -0.72
CA ILE A 121 7.88 9.40 0.68
C ILE A 121 8.79 10.46 1.29
N ARG A 122 10.12 10.38 1.08
CA ARG A 122 11.05 11.43 1.51
C ARG A 122 10.67 12.80 0.97
N LYS A 123 10.30 12.88 -0.31
CA LYS A 123 9.86 14.15 -0.91
C LYS A 123 8.59 14.69 -0.24
N LYS A 124 7.62 13.83 0.10
CA LYS A 124 6.40 14.24 0.82
C LYS A 124 6.76 14.86 2.18
N LEU A 125 7.59 14.17 2.97
CA LEU A 125 8.07 14.65 4.25
C LEU A 125 8.81 16.00 4.14
N SER A 126 9.71 16.14 3.15
CA SER A 126 10.46 17.40 2.96
C SER A 126 9.62 18.57 2.44
N GLN A 127 8.38 18.34 2.00
CA GLN A 127 7.47 19.41 1.57
C GLN A 127 6.55 19.91 2.68
N GLU A 128 6.47 19.21 3.82
CA GLU A 128 5.75 19.68 5.02
C GLU A 128 6.58 20.61 5.91
N ASP A 129 7.90 20.66 5.70
CA ASP A 129 8.84 21.53 6.44
C ASP A 129 9.01 22.96 5.84
N ASN A 130 8.20 23.37 4.85
CA ASN A 130 8.20 24.71 4.24
C ASN A 130 6.83 25.38 4.34
#